data_AF-A0A914ZAD5-F1
#
_entry.id   AF-A0A914ZAD5-F1
#
_cell.length_a   1.000
_cell.length_b   1.000
_cell.length_c   1.000
_cell.angle_alpha   90.00
_cell.angle_beta   90.00
_cell.angle_gamma   90.00
#
_symmetry.space_group_name_H-M   'P 1'
#
loop_
_entity.id
_entity.type
_entity.pdbx_description
1 polymer ?
#
loop_
_entity_poly.entity_id
_entity_poly.type
_entity_poly.pdbx_seq_one_letter_code
_entity_poly.pdbx_strand_id
1 'polypeptide(L)'
;MPRIEMDKKLDFADVMLRPKRSTLKSRSEVVVTRDYDFLHSKGHYEGIPIVASNMDTVGTFDMAKTLAGHTLFTTIHKHYSVEEWEQFADSVNRDAKILDHIAISAGTSEADFTKLVQIVDKIPELKYICLDVANGYSEHFVHFIHRVREHFDKHTIFAGNVVTCEMVEELILAGADVVKVFKILFRGYILKNS
;
A
#
# COMPACT_ATOMS: atom_id res chain seq x y z
N MET A 1 -24.41 13.81 17.42
CA MET A 1 -23.78 15.14 17.61
C MET A 1 -22.29 14.96 17.33
N PRO A 2 -21.65 15.77 16.47
CA PRO A 2 -20.21 15.68 16.28
C PRO A 2 -19.50 15.97 17.61
N ARG A 3 -18.60 15.09 18.04
CA ARG A 3 -17.76 15.30 19.22
C ARG A 3 -16.51 16.04 18.78
N ILE A 4 -16.22 17.19 19.39
CA ILE A 4 -14.98 17.92 19.10
C ILE A 4 -13.85 17.24 19.85
N GLU A 5 -12.83 16.78 19.11
CA GLU A 5 -11.60 16.27 19.70
C GLU A 5 -10.60 17.41 19.93
N MET A 6 -10.22 17.61 21.19
CA MET A 6 -9.30 18.68 21.60
C MET A 6 -7.87 18.18 21.83
N ASP A 7 -7.62 16.91 21.52
CA ASP A 7 -6.32 16.28 21.75
C ASP A 7 -5.25 16.82 20.81
N LYS A 8 -4.03 16.92 21.34
CA LYS A 8 -2.87 17.37 20.56
C LYS A 8 -2.61 16.40 19.40
N LYS A 9 -2.59 16.91 18.18
CA LYS A 9 -2.22 16.16 16.97
C LYS A 9 -0.79 16.52 16.58
N LEU A 10 0.05 15.51 16.32
CA LEU A 10 1.46 15.68 16.00
C LEU A 10 1.72 15.44 14.50
N ASP A 11 2.71 16.15 13.95
CA ASP A 11 3.34 15.91 12.65
C ASP A 11 4.79 15.46 12.81
N PHE A 12 5.42 15.04 11.71
CA PHE A 12 6.84 14.69 11.68
C PHE A 12 7.73 15.87 12.10
N ALA A 13 7.34 17.10 11.77
CA ALA A 13 8.06 18.30 12.16
C ALA A 13 7.99 18.63 13.67
N ASP A 14 7.03 18.04 14.39
CA ASP A 14 6.81 18.31 15.82
C ASP A 14 7.68 17.44 16.74
N VAL A 15 8.38 16.43 16.19
CA VAL A 15 9.07 15.40 16.96
C VAL A 15 10.49 15.16 16.47
N MET A 16 11.35 14.68 17.38
CA MET A 16 12.70 14.22 17.07
C MET A 16 12.99 12.90 17.78
N LEU A 17 13.80 12.04 17.17
CA LEU A 17 14.26 10.80 17.80
C LEU A 17 15.39 11.12 18.79
N ARG A 18 15.21 10.74 20.05
CA ARG A 18 16.25 10.88 21.08
C ARG A 18 17.32 9.81 20.88
N PRO A 19 18.61 10.17 20.71
CA PRO A 19 19.68 9.19 20.62
C PRO A 19 19.76 8.30 21.87
N LYS A 20 20.11 7.03 21.67
CA LYS A 20 20.38 6.05 22.74
C LYS A 20 21.77 5.46 22.55
N ARG A 21 22.40 5.03 23.65
CA ARG A 21 23.69 4.31 23.60
C ARG A 21 23.51 3.04 22.76
N SER A 22 24.42 2.83 21.80
CA SER A 22 24.40 1.69 20.88
C SER A 22 25.75 0.97 20.90
N THR A 23 25.75 -0.32 20.56
CA THR A 23 26.95 -1.15 20.37
C THR A 23 27.42 -1.17 18.91
N LEU A 24 26.62 -0.64 17.98
CA LEU A 24 26.95 -0.58 16.56
C LEU A 24 28.14 0.36 16.33
N LYS A 25 29.10 -0.09 15.52
CA LYS A 25 30.31 0.70 15.20
C LYS A 25 30.18 1.44 13.88
N SER A 26 29.40 0.90 12.95
CA SER A 26 29.20 1.45 11.61
C SER A 26 27.72 1.42 11.20
N ARG A 27 27.34 2.35 10.33
CA ARG A 27 26.00 2.38 9.68
C ARG A 27 25.78 1.19 8.74
N SER A 28 26.85 0.59 8.22
CA SER A 28 26.78 -0.60 7.36
C SER A 28 26.36 -1.87 8.10
N GLU A 29 26.40 -1.86 9.43
CA GLU A 29 25.94 -2.98 10.27
C GLU A 29 24.42 -2.96 10.49
N VAL A 30 23.73 -1.90 10.04
CA VAL A 30 22.28 -1.76 10.22
C VAL A 30 21.56 -2.60 9.17
N VAL A 31 20.76 -3.55 9.66
CA VAL A 31 19.82 -4.32 8.84
C VAL A 31 18.52 -3.53 8.73
N VAL A 32 18.16 -3.14 7.51
CA VAL A 32 16.93 -2.37 7.20
C VAL A 32 15.84 -3.21 6.55
N THR A 33 16.14 -4.48 6.24
CA THR A 33 15.15 -5.45 5.77
C THR A 33 14.23 -5.86 6.90
N ARG A 34 13.02 -6.27 6.55
CA ARG A 34 11.97 -6.71 7.46
C ARG A 34 11.29 -7.93 6.91
N ASP A 35 10.93 -8.82 7.83
CA ASP A 35 10.17 -10.03 7.57
C ASP A 35 8.76 -9.85 8.14
N TYR A 36 7.74 -10.09 7.32
CA TYR A 36 6.34 -10.00 7.71
C TYR A 36 5.57 -11.23 7.25
N ASP A 37 4.80 -11.80 8.16
CA ASP A 37 3.76 -12.78 7.85
C ASP A 37 2.40 -12.07 7.90
N PHE A 38 1.64 -12.15 6.80
CA PHE A 38 0.37 -11.45 6.68
C PHE A 38 -0.79 -12.26 7.26
N LEU A 39 -1.72 -11.55 7.89
CA LEU A 39 -2.79 -12.16 8.68
C LEU A 39 -3.75 -13.01 7.85
N HIS A 40 -4.23 -12.50 6.71
CA HIS A 40 -5.28 -13.14 5.92
C HIS A 40 -4.71 -13.92 4.75
N SER A 41 -3.80 -13.31 3.99
CA SER A 41 -3.19 -13.97 2.83
C SER A 41 -2.31 -15.16 3.21
N LYS A 42 -1.80 -15.19 4.46
CA LYS A 42 -0.76 -16.11 4.94
C LYS A 42 0.53 -16.02 4.13
N GLY A 43 0.67 -14.97 3.32
CA GLY A 43 1.87 -14.68 2.55
C GLY A 43 2.99 -14.19 3.46
N HIS A 44 4.22 -14.38 2.98
CA HIS A 44 5.43 -13.89 3.61
C HIS A 44 6.07 -12.80 2.74
N TYR A 45 6.54 -11.72 3.36
CA TYR A 45 7.30 -10.67 2.73
C TYR A 45 8.65 -10.50 3.42
N GLU A 46 9.72 -10.47 2.62
CA GLU A 46 11.07 -10.10 3.03
C GLU A 46 11.56 -8.97 2.13
N GLY A 47 11.88 -7.82 2.70
CA GLY A 47 12.42 -6.69 1.93
C GLY A 47 12.55 -5.40 2.74
N ILE A 48 12.95 -4.32 2.09
CA ILE A 48 12.99 -3.00 2.71
C ILE A 48 11.56 -2.43 2.66
N PRO A 49 10.95 -2.06 3.81
CA PRO A 49 9.54 -1.64 3.88
C PRO A 49 9.34 -0.18 3.43
N ILE A 50 9.90 0.16 2.27
CA ILE A 50 9.72 1.44 1.60
C ILE A 50 8.98 1.16 0.30
N VAL A 51 7.84 1.85 0.14
CA VAL A 51 6.89 1.60 -0.93
C VAL A 51 6.75 2.84 -1.80
N ALA A 52 6.98 2.71 -3.11
CA ALA A 52 6.64 3.76 -4.06
C ALA A 52 5.11 3.85 -4.24
N SER A 53 4.60 5.08 -4.17
CA SER A 53 3.16 5.39 -4.26
C SER A 53 2.58 5.09 -5.64
N ASN A 54 1.32 4.65 -5.66
CA ASN A 54 0.52 4.32 -6.84
C ASN A 54 0.05 5.53 -7.66
N MET A 55 0.84 6.61 -7.69
CA MET A 55 0.60 7.78 -8.54
C MET A 55 1.13 7.51 -9.94
N ASP A 56 0.46 8.05 -10.97
CA ASP A 56 0.82 7.92 -12.39
C ASP A 56 2.27 8.32 -12.71
N THR A 57 2.80 9.29 -11.97
CA THR A 57 4.15 9.85 -12.13
C THR A 57 5.21 9.19 -11.23
N VAL A 58 4.82 8.24 -10.37
CA VAL A 58 5.70 7.59 -9.38
C VAL A 58 5.69 6.08 -9.54
N GLY A 59 4.52 5.46 -9.45
CA GLY A 59 4.31 4.01 -9.48
C GLY A 59 4.31 3.45 -10.90
N THR A 60 5.38 3.71 -11.65
CA THR A 60 5.56 3.23 -13.03
C THR A 60 6.32 1.90 -13.07
N PHE A 61 6.26 1.19 -14.19
CA PHE A 61 7.01 -0.04 -14.40
C PHE A 61 8.53 0.15 -14.33
N ASP A 62 9.04 1.26 -14.85
CA ASP A 62 10.46 1.61 -14.77
C ASP A 62 10.92 1.83 -13.33
N MET A 63 10.06 2.47 -12.51
CA MET A 63 10.31 2.64 -11.08
C MET A 63 10.35 1.29 -10.36
N ALA A 64 9.39 0.40 -10.65
CA ALA A 64 9.37 -0.95 -10.09
C ALA A 64 10.64 -1.74 -10.42
N LYS A 65 11.09 -1.73 -11.67
CA LYS A 65 12.32 -2.42 -12.08
C LYS A 65 13.56 -1.90 -11.33
N THR A 66 13.64 -0.59 -11.14
CA THR A 66 14.77 0.05 -10.44
C THR A 66 14.73 -0.26 -8.94
N LEU A 67 13.57 -0.14 -8.31
CA LEU A 67 13.40 -0.35 -6.86
C LEU A 67 13.54 -1.81 -6.44
N ALA A 68 13.08 -2.75 -7.27
CA ALA A 68 13.23 -4.18 -7.02
C ALA A 68 14.70 -4.60 -6.91
N GLY A 69 15.62 -3.96 -7.66
CA GLY A 69 17.06 -4.19 -7.55
C GLY A 69 17.65 -3.86 -6.17
N HIS A 70 16.92 -3.09 -5.36
CA HIS A 70 17.27 -2.73 -4.00
C HIS A 70 16.37 -3.40 -2.95
N THR A 71 15.51 -4.36 -3.33
CA THR A 71 14.47 -4.98 -2.46
C THR A 71 13.47 -3.97 -1.90
N LEU A 72 13.22 -2.88 -2.64
CA LEU A 72 12.14 -1.93 -2.36
C LEU A 72 10.87 -2.33 -3.11
N PHE A 73 9.72 -1.85 -2.62
CA PHE A 73 8.41 -2.21 -3.13
C PHE A 73 7.79 -1.08 -3.97
N THR A 74 6.98 -1.42 -4.97
CA THR A 74 6.24 -0.43 -5.77
C THR A 74 4.77 -0.78 -5.89
N THR A 75 3.89 0.13 -5.47
CA THR A 75 2.47 0.05 -5.86
C THR A 75 2.31 0.68 -7.24
N ILE A 76 1.93 -0.10 -8.25
CA ILE A 76 1.81 0.39 -9.62
C ILE A 76 0.50 1.16 -9.77
N HIS A 77 0.54 2.28 -10.47
CA HIS A 77 -0.67 3.08 -10.72
C HIS A 77 -1.71 2.30 -11.56
N LYS A 78 -3.00 2.64 -11.40
CA LYS A 78 -4.09 1.87 -12.02
C LYS A 78 -4.33 2.10 -13.52
N HIS A 79 -3.58 3.00 -14.16
CA HIS A 79 -3.87 3.45 -15.53
C HIS A 79 -3.34 2.53 -16.65
N TYR A 80 -2.36 1.66 -16.40
CA TYR A 80 -1.83 0.73 -17.41
C TYR A 80 -2.86 -0.31 -17.84
N SER A 81 -2.97 -0.59 -19.12
CA SER A 81 -3.85 -1.63 -19.67
C SER A 81 -3.39 -3.04 -19.29
N VAL A 82 -4.25 -4.02 -19.48
CA VAL A 82 -3.93 -5.43 -19.19
C VAL A 82 -2.79 -5.92 -20.09
N GLU A 83 -2.76 -5.47 -21.33
CA GLU A 83 -1.72 -5.78 -22.32
C GLU A 83 -0.37 -5.16 -21.91
N GLU A 84 -0.36 -3.94 -21.37
CA GLU A 84 0.85 -3.30 -20.87
C GLU A 84 1.43 -4.05 -19.66
N TRP A 85 0.57 -4.56 -18.77
CA TRP A 85 1.00 -5.43 -17.66
C TRP A 85 1.63 -6.73 -18.15
N GLU A 86 1.02 -7.39 -19.15
CA GLU A 86 1.53 -8.62 -19.74
C GLU A 86 2.89 -8.37 -20.43
N GLN A 87 2.98 -7.30 -21.22
CA GLN A 87 4.24 -6.87 -21.85
C GLN A 87 5.32 -6.57 -20.81
N PHE A 88 4.98 -5.91 -19.70
CA PHE A 88 5.93 -5.66 -18.62
C PHE A 88 6.43 -6.95 -18.01
N ALA A 89 5.53 -7.86 -17.63
CA ALA A 89 5.87 -9.16 -17.05
C ALA A 89 6.79 -9.96 -17.98
N ASP A 90 6.51 -9.99 -19.28
CA ASP A 90 7.34 -10.66 -20.27
C ASP A 90 8.70 -9.94 -20.46
N SER A 91 8.72 -8.61 -20.44
CA SER A 91 9.96 -7.81 -20.57
C SER A 91 10.96 -8.03 -19.43
N VAL A 92 10.46 -8.41 -18.24
CA VAL A 92 11.27 -8.77 -17.08
C VAL A 92 11.46 -10.29 -16.95
N ASN A 93 11.10 -11.06 -17.98
CA ASN A 93 11.13 -12.53 -17.98
C ASN A 93 10.40 -13.14 -16.79
N ARG A 94 9.34 -12.47 -16.30
CA ARG A 94 8.57 -12.86 -15.11
C ARG A 94 9.44 -13.10 -13.87
N ASP A 95 10.52 -12.32 -13.71
CA ASP A 95 11.44 -12.44 -12.58
C ASP A 95 10.72 -12.19 -11.25
N ALA A 96 10.67 -13.22 -10.40
CA ALA A 96 10.09 -13.17 -9.07
C ALA A 96 10.69 -12.06 -8.20
N LYS A 97 11.97 -11.70 -8.40
CA LYS A 97 12.59 -10.59 -7.64
C LYS A 97 11.88 -9.25 -7.86
N ILE A 98 11.27 -9.07 -9.04
CA ILE A 98 10.52 -7.87 -9.39
C ILE A 98 9.04 -8.08 -9.04
N LEU A 99 8.44 -9.19 -9.51
CA LEU A 99 7.00 -9.43 -9.34
C LEU A 99 6.56 -9.63 -7.88
N ASP A 100 7.45 -10.11 -7.00
CA ASP A 100 7.18 -10.24 -5.56
C ASP A 100 7.27 -8.91 -4.80
N HIS A 101 7.72 -7.83 -5.47
CA HIS A 101 7.87 -6.50 -4.87
C HIS A 101 6.96 -5.45 -5.54
N ILE A 102 5.91 -5.88 -6.22
CA ILE A 102 4.93 -4.97 -6.82
C ILE A 102 3.50 -5.33 -6.46
N ALA A 103 2.64 -4.32 -6.41
CA ALA A 103 1.20 -4.48 -6.23
C ALA A 103 0.41 -3.81 -7.37
N ILE A 104 -0.69 -4.45 -7.75
CA ILE A 104 -1.67 -3.89 -8.70
C ILE A 104 -2.59 -2.95 -7.93
N SER A 105 -2.76 -1.71 -8.39
CA SER A 105 -3.70 -0.78 -7.74
C SER A 105 -5.08 -0.80 -8.39
N ALA A 106 -6.12 -0.72 -7.57
CA ALA A 106 -7.52 -0.63 -7.99
C ALA A 106 -8.32 0.32 -7.10
N GLY A 107 -9.35 0.96 -7.66
CA GLY A 107 -10.40 1.63 -6.90
C GLY A 107 -11.51 0.66 -6.50
N THR A 108 -12.73 1.17 -6.35
CA THR A 108 -13.92 0.37 -5.98
C THR A 108 -14.92 0.17 -7.12
N SER A 109 -14.56 0.54 -8.35
CA SER A 109 -15.47 0.42 -9.49
C SER A 109 -15.48 -1.00 -10.05
N GLU A 110 -16.61 -1.44 -10.64
CA GLU A 110 -16.69 -2.75 -11.30
C GLU A 110 -15.68 -2.90 -12.44
N ALA A 111 -15.39 -1.80 -13.15
CA ALA A 111 -14.37 -1.78 -14.19
C ALA A 111 -12.97 -2.05 -13.63
N ASP A 112 -12.62 -1.40 -12.50
CA ASP A 112 -11.35 -1.63 -11.81
C ASP A 112 -11.26 -3.08 -11.30
N PHE A 113 -12.35 -3.63 -10.75
CA PHE A 113 -12.39 -5.03 -10.30
C PHE A 113 -12.20 -6.02 -11.47
N THR A 114 -12.92 -5.81 -12.57
CA THR A 114 -12.80 -6.68 -13.76
C THR A 114 -11.38 -6.65 -14.32
N LYS A 115 -10.79 -5.45 -14.39
CA LYS A 115 -9.39 -5.27 -14.83
C LYS A 115 -8.41 -5.98 -13.90
N LEU A 116 -8.61 -5.87 -12.59
CA LEU A 116 -7.78 -6.56 -11.60
C LEU A 116 -7.80 -8.08 -11.81
N VAL A 117 -8.99 -8.66 -11.99
CA VAL A 117 -9.16 -10.10 -12.30
C VAL A 117 -8.39 -10.48 -13.57
N GLN A 118 -8.57 -9.70 -14.65
CA GLN A 118 -7.88 -9.97 -15.92
C GLN A 118 -6.35 -9.92 -15.82
N ILE A 119 -5.79 -9.01 -15.02
CA ILE A 119 -4.34 -8.91 -14.81
C ILE A 119 -3.82 -10.11 -14.03
N VAL A 120 -4.49 -10.46 -12.92
CA VAL A 120 -4.09 -11.60 -12.06
C VAL A 120 -4.21 -12.91 -12.82
N ASP A 121 -5.25 -13.10 -13.63
CA ASP A 121 -5.44 -14.31 -14.44
C ASP A 121 -4.31 -14.50 -15.47
N LYS A 122 -3.79 -13.40 -16.05
CA LYS A 122 -2.67 -13.43 -17.02
C LYS A 122 -1.30 -13.54 -16.35
N ILE A 123 -1.18 -13.04 -15.12
CA ILE A 123 0.08 -12.92 -14.38
C ILE A 123 -0.14 -13.48 -12.96
N PRO A 124 -0.28 -14.82 -12.82
CA PRO A 124 -0.56 -15.47 -11.55
C PRO A 124 0.57 -15.33 -10.52
N GLU A 125 1.75 -14.85 -10.93
CA GLU A 125 2.88 -14.57 -10.07
C GLU A 125 2.66 -13.33 -9.18
N LEU A 126 1.73 -12.44 -9.53
CA LEU A 126 1.43 -11.24 -8.76
C LEU A 126 0.73 -11.60 -7.45
N LYS A 127 1.35 -11.24 -6.32
CA LYS A 127 0.86 -11.62 -4.98
C LYS A 127 0.15 -10.49 -4.23
N TYR A 128 0.25 -9.25 -4.71
CA TYR A 128 -0.16 -8.07 -3.95
C TYR A 128 -1.18 -7.21 -4.70
N ILE A 129 -2.19 -6.74 -3.97
CA ILE A 129 -3.27 -5.89 -4.46
C ILE A 129 -3.33 -4.65 -3.58
N CYS A 130 -3.41 -3.47 -4.19
CA CYS A 130 -3.54 -2.18 -3.51
C CYS A 130 -4.90 -1.56 -3.81
N LEU A 131 -5.80 -1.61 -2.85
CA LEU A 131 -7.11 -0.97 -2.91
C LEU A 131 -7.00 0.45 -2.34
N ASP A 132 -7.11 1.45 -3.21
CA ASP A 132 -6.87 2.84 -2.86
C ASP A 132 -8.07 3.73 -3.20
N VAL A 133 -8.64 4.33 -2.16
CA VAL A 133 -9.71 5.32 -2.25
C VAL A 133 -9.41 6.55 -1.38
N ALA A 134 -9.95 7.69 -1.80
CA ALA A 134 -9.80 8.94 -1.06
C ALA A 134 -10.46 8.90 0.33
N ASN A 135 -11.59 8.19 0.46
CA ASN A 135 -12.32 8.04 1.70
C ASN A 135 -12.49 6.56 2.06
N GLY A 136 -11.56 6.02 2.86
CA GLY A 136 -11.61 4.64 3.35
C GLY A 136 -12.71 4.39 4.39
N TYR A 137 -13.42 5.42 4.87
CA TYR A 137 -14.50 5.29 5.86
C TYR A 137 -15.86 4.91 5.27
N SER A 138 -15.91 4.67 3.96
CA SER A 138 -17.16 4.29 3.30
C SER A 138 -17.45 2.82 3.54
N GLU A 139 -18.67 2.51 3.97
CA GLU A 139 -19.15 1.12 4.07
C GLU A 139 -19.00 0.38 2.72
N HIS A 140 -19.21 1.07 1.59
CA HIS A 140 -18.97 0.53 0.26
C HIS A 140 -17.53 0.03 0.06
N PHE A 141 -16.54 0.70 0.66
CA PHE A 141 -15.15 0.28 0.57
C PHE A 141 -14.88 -0.98 1.39
N VAL A 142 -15.47 -1.08 2.58
CA VAL A 142 -15.40 -2.27 3.44
C VAL A 142 -15.98 -3.49 2.72
N HIS A 143 -17.19 -3.36 2.15
CA HIS A 143 -17.82 -4.40 1.33
C HIS A 143 -16.97 -4.79 0.12
N PHE A 144 -16.33 -3.80 -0.51
CA PHE A 144 -15.44 -4.07 -1.65
C PHE A 144 -14.21 -4.87 -1.25
N ILE A 145 -13.58 -4.57 -0.10
CA ILE A 145 -12.43 -5.35 0.41
C ILE A 145 -12.84 -6.79 0.69
N HIS A 146 -13.99 -7.00 1.34
CA HIS A 146 -14.54 -8.33 1.56
C HIS A 146 -14.66 -9.11 0.25
N ARG A 147 -15.28 -8.51 -0.78
CA ARG A 147 -15.42 -9.13 -2.09
C ARG A 147 -14.07 -9.45 -2.75
N VAL A 148 -13.10 -8.53 -2.67
CA VAL A 148 -11.74 -8.78 -3.20
C VAL A 148 -11.07 -9.92 -2.44
N ARG A 149 -11.19 -9.98 -1.11
CA ARG A 149 -10.65 -11.08 -0.29
C ARG A 149 -11.29 -12.42 -0.64
N GLU A 150 -12.61 -12.48 -0.82
CA GLU A 150 -13.30 -13.71 -1.20
C GLU A 150 -12.82 -14.24 -2.56
N HIS A 151 -12.53 -13.35 -3.50
CA HIS A 151 -12.06 -13.74 -4.83
C HIS A 151 -10.55 -14.04 -4.87
N PHE A 152 -9.74 -13.33 -4.08
CA PHE A 152 -8.28 -13.40 -4.06
C PHE A 152 -7.77 -13.83 -2.67
N ASP A 153 -8.18 -15.01 -2.21
CA ASP A 153 -7.93 -15.53 -0.86
C ASP A 153 -6.45 -15.52 -0.44
N LYS A 154 -5.54 -15.80 -1.38
CA LYS A 154 -4.08 -15.87 -1.16
C LYS A 154 -3.32 -14.57 -1.44
N HIS A 155 -3.97 -13.56 -2.00
CA HIS A 155 -3.29 -12.31 -2.31
C HIS A 155 -3.18 -11.44 -1.07
N THR A 156 -2.08 -10.74 -0.91
CA THR A 156 -1.89 -9.76 0.16
C THR A 156 -2.57 -8.46 -0.24
N ILE A 157 -3.52 -8.00 0.56
CA ILE A 157 -4.35 -6.84 0.24
C ILE A 157 -3.92 -5.64 1.07
N PHE A 158 -3.48 -4.59 0.39
CA PHE A 158 -3.27 -3.27 0.97
C PHE A 158 -4.57 -2.48 0.78
N ALA A 159 -5.11 -1.86 1.83
CA ALA A 159 -6.36 -1.12 1.74
C ALA A 159 -6.28 0.22 2.47
N GLY A 160 -6.79 1.29 1.85
CA GLY A 160 -6.90 2.59 2.50
C GLY A 160 -7.51 3.67 1.61
N ASN A 161 -7.58 4.93 2.05
CA ASN A 161 -6.86 5.48 3.21
C ASN A 161 -7.73 5.79 4.44
N VAL A 162 -7.14 5.64 5.64
CA VAL A 162 -7.78 5.95 6.94
C VAL A 162 -6.81 6.63 7.91
N VAL A 163 -7.32 7.21 9.01
CA VAL A 163 -6.52 7.89 10.05
C VAL A 163 -6.87 7.54 11.49
N THR A 164 -7.87 6.67 11.71
CA THR A 164 -8.35 6.29 13.05
C THR A 164 -8.14 4.80 13.29
N CYS A 165 -7.92 4.42 14.54
CA CYS A 165 -7.68 3.02 14.92
C CYS A 165 -8.89 2.14 14.63
N GLU A 166 -10.10 2.63 14.93
CA GLU A 166 -11.36 1.92 14.64
C GLU A 166 -11.43 1.48 13.17
N MET A 167 -11.17 2.40 12.24
CA MET A 167 -11.27 2.08 10.82
C MET A 167 -10.11 1.17 10.37
N VAL A 168 -8.93 1.27 11.00
CA VAL A 168 -7.84 0.30 10.76
C VAL A 168 -8.30 -1.11 11.15
N GLU A 169 -8.91 -1.26 12.33
CA GLU A 169 -9.45 -2.55 12.79
C GLU A 169 -10.53 -3.06 11.84
N GLU A 170 -11.47 -2.22 11.43
CA GLU A 170 -12.55 -2.58 10.51
C GLU A 170 -12.00 -3.06 9.14
N LEU A 171 -11.03 -2.33 8.55
CA LEU A 171 -10.42 -2.75 7.29
C LEU A 171 -9.64 -4.06 7.42
N ILE A 172 -8.97 -4.30 8.55
CA ILE A 172 -8.30 -5.57 8.82
C ILE A 172 -9.35 -6.68 8.94
N LEU A 173 -10.43 -6.49 9.70
CA LEU A 173 -11.52 -7.47 9.81
C LEU A 173 -12.21 -7.73 8.47
N ALA A 174 -12.23 -6.73 7.59
CA ALA A 174 -12.75 -6.86 6.23
C ALA A 174 -11.92 -7.78 5.33
N GLY A 175 -10.66 -8.05 5.72
CA GLY A 175 -9.75 -8.92 4.99
C GLY A 175 -8.53 -8.21 4.42
N ALA A 176 -8.28 -6.94 4.76
CA ALA A 176 -7.03 -6.28 4.42
C ALA A 176 -5.88 -6.81 5.28
N ASP A 177 -4.70 -7.03 4.68
CA ASP A 177 -3.48 -7.41 5.41
C ASP A 177 -2.68 -6.19 5.87
N VAL A 178 -2.69 -5.13 5.05
CA VAL A 178 -1.97 -3.88 5.32
C VAL A 178 -2.92 -2.71 5.16
N VAL A 179 -3.01 -1.85 6.18
CA VAL A 179 -3.86 -0.66 6.11
C VAL A 179 -3.01 0.57 5.78
N LYS A 180 -3.36 1.27 4.70
CA LYS A 180 -2.70 2.50 4.27
C LYS A 180 -3.23 3.68 5.09
N VAL A 181 -2.38 4.20 5.98
CA VAL A 181 -2.72 5.32 6.85
C VAL A 181 -2.25 6.62 6.19
N PHE A 182 -3.18 7.51 5.87
CA PHE A 182 -2.86 8.79 5.21
C PHE A 182 -3.30 9.98 6.05
N LYS A 183 -2.35 10.83 6.46
CA LYS A 183 -2.67 12.07 7.17
C LYS A 183 -3.27 13.10 6.20
N ILE A 184 -4.58 13.32 6.25
CA ILE A 184 -5.20 14.51 5.65
C ILE A 184 -4.88 15.71 6.55
N LEU A 185 -3.91 16.53 6.15
CA LEU A 185 -3.78 17.87 6.72
C LEU A 185 -4.81 18.78 6.04
N PHE A 186 -6.04 18.83 6.56
CA PHE A 186 -6.86 20.02 6.33
C PHE A 186 -6.19 21.16 7.08
N ARG A 187 -5.24 21.83 6.42
CA ARG A 187 -4.79 23.16 6.84
C ARG A 187 -5.96 24.09 6.52
N GLY A 188 -6.96 24.05 7.39
CA GLY A 188 -8.09 24.96 7.32
C GLY A 188 -7.55 26.37 7.23
N TYR A 189 -8.00 27.11 6.21
CA TYR A 189 -8.00 28.56 6.19
C TYR A 189 -8.83 29.04 7.41
N ILE A 190 -8.26 28.95 8.60
CA ILE A 190 -8.78 29.62 9.79
C ILE A 190 -8.17 31.01 9.74
N LEU A 191 -8.96 31.92 9.17
CA LEU A 191 -9.00 33.37 9.41
C LEU A 191 -7.66 34.01 9.77
N LYS A 192 -6.99 34.61 8.77
CA LYS A 192 -6.16 35.79 9.02
C LYS A 192 -7.08 36.90 9.55
N ASN A 193 -7.22 36.99 10.87
CA ASN A 193 -7.67 38.21 11.50
C ASN A 193 -6.47 39.16 11.57
N SER A 194 -6.47 40.12 10.63
CA SER A 194 -5.98 41.48 10.86
C SER A 194 -6.71 42.15 12.00
#